data_AF-A0A660UIH5-F1
#
_entry.id   AF-A0A660UIH5-F1
#
_cell.length_a   1.000
_cell.length_b   1.000
_cell.length_c   1.000
_cell.angle_alpha   90.00
_cell.angle_beta   90.00
_cell.angle_gamma   90.00
#
_symmetry.space_group_name_H-M   'P 1'
#
loop_
_entity.id
_entity.type
_entity.pdbx_description
1 polymer ?
#
loop_
_entity_poly.entity_id
_entity_poly.type
_entity_poly.pdbx_seq_one_letter_code
_entity_poly.pdbx_strand_id
1 'polypeptide(L)'
;MRSESLALLRERLGAEVADALIEVIEERIEKFGVTKEEHRRILSRLDGVEAKLTAIETRMGALEKRVERLEKEIDSLREEMREMRREMNDRFERLNVRIDSMIRWTIGTISLFGVIITAVMVILKLFG
;
A
#
# COMPACT_ATOMS: atom_id res chain seq x y z
N MET A 1 18.53 -46.24 -39.43
CA MET A 1 19.22 -44.99 -39.02
C MET A 1 20.50 -45.22 -38.21
N ARG A 2 20.50 -45.38 -36.87
CA ARG A 2 21.77 -45.44 -36.11
C ARG A 2 22.70 -46.59 -36.54
N SER A 3 22.16 -47.77 -36.87
CA SER A 3 22.97 -48.89 -37.38
C SER A 3 23.54 -48.68 -38.78
N GLU A 4 22.77 -48.08 -39.70
CA GLU A 4 23.21 -47.77 -41.07
C GLU A 4 24.30 -46.69 -41.08
N SER A 5 24.15 -45.65 -40.26
CA SER A 5 25.14 -44.58 -40.15
C SER A 5 26.47 -45.10 -39.60
N LEU A 6 26.43 -46.03 -38.63
CA LEU A 6 27.62 -46.65 -38.04
C LEU A 6 28.33 -47.58 -39.04
N ALA A 7 27.56 -48.33 -39.84
CA ALA A 7 28.12 -49.16 -40.90
C ALA A 7 28.85 -48.31 -41.94
N LEU A 8 28.24 -47.19 -42.36
CA LEU A 8 28.84 -46.27 -43.34
C LEU A 8 30.11 -45.59 -42.80
N LEU A 9 30.13 -45.22 -41.52
CA LEU A 9 31.30 -44.63 -40.86
C LEU A 9 32.47 -45.62 -40.80
N ARG A 10 32.21 -46.87 -40.41
CA ARG A 10 33.23 -47.92 -40.35
C ARG A 10 33.78 -48.28 -41.73
N GLU A 11 32.93 -48.27 -42.76
CA GLU A 11 33.35 -48.49 -44.16
C GLU A 11 34.23 -47.35 -44.69
N ARG A 12 33.88 -46.09 -44.39
CA ARG A 12 34.55 -44.91 -44.95
C ARG A 12 35.82 -44.49 -44.21
N LEU A 13 35.86 -44.67 -42.89
CA LEU A 13 36.93 -44.17 -42.03
C LEU A 13 37.78 -45.28 -41.42
N GLY A 14 37.39 -46.54 -41.61
CA GLY A 14 37.96 -47.69 -40.90
C GLY A 14 37.37 -47.87 -39.50
N ALA A 15 37.42 -49.11 -38.99
CA ALA A 15 36.80 -49.46 -37.72
C ALA A 15 37.42 -48.71 -36.52
N GLU A 16 38.74 -48.55 -36.51
CA GLU A 16 39.46 -47.91 -35.40
C GLU A 16 39.10 -46.42 -35.24
N VAL A 17 39.03 -45.68 -36.35
CA VAL A 17 38.68 -44.24 -36.31
C VAL A 17 37.19 -44.06 -35.99
N ALA A 18 36.33 -44.92 -36.53
CA ALA A 18 34.90 -44.88 -36.24
C ALA A 18 34.63 -45.16 -34.76
N ASP A 19 35.32 -46.12 -34.16
CA ASP A 19 35.16 -46.48 -32.75
C ASP A 19 35.70 -45.39 -31.82
N ALA A 20 36.85 -44.79 -32.13
CA ALA A 20 37.38 -43.64 -31.39
C ALA A 20 36.42 -42.43 -31.45
N LEU A 21 35.78 -42.18 -32.61
CA LEU A 21 34.78 -41.11 -32.73
C LEU A 21 33.52 -41.38 -31.91
N ILE A 22 33.06 -42.64 -31.84
CA ILE A 22 31.92 -43.03 -31.01
C ILE A 22 32.26 -42.80 -29.54
N GLU A 23 33.45 -43.22 -29.11
CA GLU A 23 33.91 -43.04 -27.72
C GLU A 23 33.94 -41.55 -27.33
N VAL A 24 34.51 -40.69 -28.19
CA VAL A 24 34.54 -39.23 -27.95
C VAL A 24 33.13 -38.63 -27.90
N ILE A 25 32.22 -39.08 -28.77
CA ILE A 25 30.83 -38.58 -28.78
C ILE A 25 30.08 -39.04 -27.53
N GLU A 26 30.25 -40.29 -27.11
CA GLU A 26 29.64 -40.84 -25.90
C GLU A 26 30.18 -40.13 -24.65
N GLU A 27 31.50 -39.93 -24.55
CA GLU A 27 32.12 -39.14 -23.48
C GLU A 27 31.54 -37.71 -23.45
N ARG A 28 31.34 -37.08 -24.62
CA ARG A 28 30.80 -35.72 -24.71
C ARG A 28 29.31 -35.66 -24.31
N ILE A 29 28.52 -36.66 -24.71
CA ILE A 29 27.11 -36.78 -24.34
C ILE A 29 26.96 -37.04 -22.85
N GLU A 30 27.84 -37.84 -22.25
CA GLU A 30 27.81 -38.08 -20.81
C GLU A 30 28.22 -36.84 -20.02
N LYS A 31 29.24 -36.11 -20.49
CA LYS A 31 29.76 -34.92 -19.81
C LYS A 31 28.88 -33.68 -19.91
N PHE A 32 28.16 -33.51 -21.02
CA PHE A 32 27.36 -32.29 -21.29
C PHE A 32 25.89 -32.56 -21.61
N GLY A 33 25.49 -33.81 -21.76
CA GLY A 33 24.11 -34.16 -22.03
C GLY A 33 23.27 -34.04 -20.78
N VAL A 34 22.15 -33.33 -20.89
CA VAL A 34 21.10 -33.37 -19.88
C VAL A 34 20.25 -34.60 -20.15
N THR A 35 20.16 -35.48 -19.16
CA THR A 35 19.36 -36.70 -19.26
C THR A 35 17.88 -36.38 -19.46
N LYS A 36 17.11 -37.33 -20.00
CA LYS A 36 15.64 -37.18 -20.09
C LYS A 36 14.99 -36.98 -18.72
N GLU A 37 15.59 -37.54 -17.67
CA GLU A 37 15.10 -37.40 -16.31
C GLU A 37 15.32 -35.98 -15.75
N GLU A 38 16.51 -35.43 -15.95
CA GLU A 38 16.81 -34.04 -15.58
C GLU A 38 15.92 -33.04 -16.32
N HIS A 39 15.68 -33.26 -17.62
CA HIS A 39 14.71 -32.48 -18.38
C HIS A 39 13.31 -32.55 -17.76
N ARG A 40 12.81 -33.74 -17.42
CA ARG A 40 11.49 -33.90 -16.80
C ARG A 40 11.42 -33.20 -15.44
N ARG A 41 12.50 -33.28 -14.66
CA ARG A 41 12.61 -32.60 -13.36
C ARG A 41 12.59 -31.08 -13.51
N ILE A 42 13.28 -30.55 -14.53
CA ILE A 42 13.28 -29.11 -14.84
C ILE A 42 11.87 -28.65 -15.24
N LEU A 43 11.19 -29.39 -16.13
CA LEU A 43 9.82 -29.08 -16.53
C LEU A 43 8.87 -29.07 -15.32
N SER A 44 8.93 -30.08 -14.47
CA SER A 44 8.10 -30.12 -13.25
C SER A 44 8.39 -28.95 -12.30
N ARG A 45 9.65 -28.51 -12.19
CA ARG A 45 10.00 -27.31 -11.42
C ARG A 45 9.46 -26.04 -12.07
N LEU A 46 9.47 -25.95 -13.40
CA LEU A 46 8.91 -24.83 -14.15
C LEU A 46 7.39 -24.75 -13.95
N ASP A 47 6.66 -25.87 -14.03
CA ASP A 47 5.22 -25.92 -13.75
C ASP A 47 4.93 -25.42 -12.31
N GLY A 48 5.77 -25.82 -11.35
CA GLY A 48 5.67 -25.36 -9.96
C GLY A 48 5.98 -23.87 -9.79
N VAL A 49 6.85 -23.29 -10.62
CA VAL A 49 7.13 -21.85 -10.64
C VAL A 49 5.96 -21.09 -11.26
N GLU A 50 5.42 -21.57 -12.38
CA GLU A 50 4.27 -20.98 -13.06
C GLU A 50 3.06 -20.92 -12.13
N ALA A 51 2.74 -22.02 -11.43
CA ALA A 51 1.66 -22.04 -10.46
C ALA A 51 1.85 -21.03 -9.31
N LYS A 52 3.09 -20.84 -8.84
CA LYS A 52 3.41 -19.82 -7.82
C LYS A 52 3.26 -18.40 -8.37
N LEU A 53 3.65 -18.16 -9.61
CA LEU A 53 3.49 -16.86 -10.26
C LEU A 53 2.01 -16.50 -10.41
N THR A 54 1.16 -17.41 -10.89
CA THR A 54 -0.29 -17.20 -10.96
C THR A 54 -0.90 -16.90 -9.59
N ALA A 55 -0.45 -17.59 -8.53
CA ALA A 55 -0.89 -17.32 -7.17
C ALA A 55 -0.44 -15.94 -6.66
N ILE A 56 0.76 -15.49 -7.03
CA ILE A 56 1.26 -14.14 -6.74
C ILE A 56 0.41 -13.09 -7.47
N GLU A 57 0.17 -13.25 -8.77
CA GLU A 57 -0.67 -12.33 -9.56
C GLU A 57 -2.07 -12.18 -8.96
N THR A 58 -2.69 -13.30 -8.56
CA THR A 58 -4.00 -13.29 -7.90
C THR A 58 -3.98 -12.51 -6.59
N ARG A 59 -2.93 -12.71 -5.77
CA ARG A 59 -2.78 -11.98 -4.49
C ARG A 59 -2.51 -10.50 -4.72
N MET A 60 -1.72 -10.14 -5.72
CA MET A 60 -1.46 -8.75 -6.09
C MET A 60 -2.75 -8.05 -6.53
N GLY A 61 -3.56 -8.67 -7.40
CA GLY A 61 -4.85 -8.10 -7.80
C GLY A 61 -5.82 -7.94 -6.62
N ALA A 62 -5.79 -8.85 -5.64
CA ALA A 62 -6.57 -8.70 -4.41
C ALA A 62 -6.06 -7.55 -3.52
N LEU A 63 -4.74 -7.34 -3.45
CA LEU A 63 -4.12 -6.24 -2.72
C LEU A 63 -4.44 -4.88 -3.37
N GLU A 64 -4.38 -4.77 -4.70
CA GLU A 64 -4.74 -3.57 -5.45
C GLU A 64 -6.18 -3.13 -5.13
N LYS A 65 -7.14 -4.06 -5.17
CA LYS A 65 -8.54 -3.79 -4.79
C LYS A 65 -8.70 -3.35 -3.34
N ARG A 66 -7.88 -3.86 -2.42
CA ARG A 66 -7.90 -3.45 -1.01
C ARG A 66 -7.33 -2.04 -0.84
N VAL A 67 -6.27 -1.70 -1.56
CA VAL A 67 -5.69 -0.35 -1.56
C VAL A 67 -6.70 0.66 -2.11
N GLU A 68 -7.33 0.37 -3.25
CA GLU A 68 -8.36 1.25 -3.83
C GLU A 68 -9.52 1.51 -2.86
N ARG A 69 -9.95 0.48 -2.10
CA ARG A 69 -10.97 0.64 -1.06
C ARG A 69 -10.48 1.55 0.07
N LEU A 70 -9.27 1.34 0.56
CA LEU A 70 -8.68 2.14 1.63
C LEU A 70 -8.51 3.60 1.21
N GLU A 71 -8.12 3.87 -0.04
CA GLU A 71 -8.05 5.23 -0.58
C GLU A 71 -9.40 5.94 -0.53
N LYS A 72 -10.47 5.25 -0.97
CA LYS A 72 -11.85 5.78 -0.90
C LYS A 72 -12.31 6.03 0.53
N GLU A 73 -12.02 5.12 1.46
CA GLU A 73 -12.36 5.29 2.88
C GLU A 73 -11.60 6.47 3.50
N ILE A 74 -10.33 6.64 3.18
CA ILE A 74 -9.52 7.78 3.63
C ILE A 74 -10.09 9.10 3.09
N ASP A 75 -10.51 9.14 1.82
CA ASP A 75 -11.10 10.35 1.24
C ASP A 75 -12.46 10.70 1.87
N SER A 76 -13.28 9.69 2.19
CA SER A 76 -14.52 9.88 2.97
C SER A 76 -14.24 10.46 4.35
N LEU A 77 -13.32 9.85 5.10
CA LEU A 77 -12.91 10.32 6.42
C LEU A 77 -12.35 11.75 6.39
N ARG A 78 -11.60 12.09 5.33
CA ARG A 78 -11.09 13.46 5.14
C ARG A 78 -12.22 14.46 4.96
N GLU A 79 -13.28 14.12 4.22
CA GLU A 79 -14.42 15.02 4.03
C GLU A 79 -15.24 15.17 5.31
N GLU A 80 -15.55 14.07 6.00
CA GLU A 80 -16.22 14.10 7.31
C GLU A 80 -15.44 14.97 8.32
N MET A 81 -14.11 14.86 8.34
CA MET A 81 -13.25 15.70 9.18
C MET A 81 -13.27 17.17 8.76
N ARG A 82 -13.41 17.49 7.48
CA ARG A 82 -13.57 18.88 7.02
C ARG A 82 -14.93 19.43 7.45
N GLU A 83 -15.99 18.66 7.30
CA GLU A 83 -17.34 19.04 7.72
C GLU A 83 -17.43 19.26 9.23
N MET A 84 -16.90 18.33 10.03
CA MET A 84 -16.84 18.48 11.48
C MET A 84 -16.06 19.73 11.90
N ARG A 85 -14.94 20.05 11.23
CA ARG A 85 -14.19 21.29 11.47
C ARG A 85 -15.00 22.54 11.13
N ARG A 86 -15.74 22.54 10.02
CA ARG A 86 -16.64 23.65 9.64
C ARG A 86 -17.73 23.84 10.70
N GLU A 87 -18.44 22.77 11.06
CA GLU A 87 -19.47 22.83 12.10
C GLU A 87 -18.95 23.34 13.44
N MET A 88 -17.77 22.87 13.84
CA MET A 88 -17.14 23.28 15.08
C MET A 88 -16.80 24.77 15.06
N ASN A 89 -16.22 25.27 13.97
CA ASN A 89 -15.93 26.70 13.79
C ASN A 89 -17.21 27.53 13.84
N ASP A 90 -18.28 27.13 13.14
CA ASP A 90 -19.56 27.83 13.17
C ASP A 90 -20.17 27.85 14.59
N ARG A 91 -20.06 26.75 15.33
CA ARG A 91 -20.51 26.68 16.74
C ARG A 91 -19.69 27.63 17.61
N PHE A 92 -18.37 27.65 17.45
CA PHE A 92 -17.50 28.58 18.19
C PHE A 92 -17.80 30.04 17.87
N GLU A 93 -18.03 30.38 16.61
CA GLU A 93 -18.40 31.75 16.21
C GLU A 93 -19.73 32.17 16.85
N ARG A 94 -20.75 31.29 16.83
CA ARG A 94 -22.02 31.55 17.54
C ARG A 94 -21.84 31.72 19.05
N LEU A 95 -20.95 30.94 19.67
CA LEU A 95 -20.63 31.07 21.10
C LEU A 95 -19.94 32.41 21.39
N ASN A 96 -18.96 32.81 20.57
CA ASN A 96 -18.27 34.09 20.70
C ASN A 96 -19.26 35.26 20.64
N VAL A 97 -20.15 35.28 19.65
CA VAL A 97 -21.19 36.33 19.52
C VAL A 97 -22.11 36.39 20.75
N ARG A 98 -22.50 35.23 21.30
CA ARG A 98 -23.32 35.16 22.51
C ARG A 98 -22.56 35.66 23.73
N ILE A 99 -21.30 35.24 23.89
CA ILE A 99 -20.43 35.67 24.99
C ILE A 99 -20.20 37.18 24.95
N ASP A 100 -19.88 37.74 23.78
CA ASP A 100 -19.71 39.19 23.60
C ASP A 100 -20.97 39.96 23.97
N SER A 101 -22.14 39.43 23.60
CA SER A 101 -23.43 40.04 23.94
C SER A 101 -23.71 40.00 25.45
N MET A 102 -23.39 38.89 26.12
CA MET A 102 -23.48 38.78 27.58
C MET A 102 -22.51 39.73 28.28
N ILE A 103 -21.24 39.76 27.86
CA ILE A 103 -20.20 40.64 28.43
C ILE A 103 -20.65 42.10 28.33
N ARG A 104 -21.09 42.55 27.15
CA ARG A 104 -21.58 43.91 26.93
C ARG A 104 -22.74 44.29 27.87
N TRP A 105 -23.69 43.39 28.08
CA TRP A 105 -24.79 43.64 29.02
C TRP A 105 -24.32 43.68 30.47
N THR A 106 -23.45 42.75 30.89
CA THR A 106 -22.91 42.72 32.27
C THR A 106 -22.04 43.93 32.60
N ILE A 107 -21.26 44.46 31.65
CA ILE A 107 -20.52 45.71 31.83
C ILE A 107 -21.50 46.88 32.04
N GLY A 108 -22.60 46.91 31.28
CA GLY A 108 -23.66 47.89 31.45
C GLY A 108 -24.29 47.85 32.84
N THR A 109 -24.59 46.66 33.36
CA THR A 109 -25.18 46.53 34.70
C THR A 109 -24.20 46.92 35.81
N ILE A 110 -22.93 46.50 35.72
CA ILE A 110 -21.88 46.90 36.67
C ILE A 110 -21.71 48.44 36.68
N SER A 111 -21.69 49.07 35.51
CA SER A 111 -21.57 50.53 35.41
C SER A 111 -22.75 51.25 36.06
N LEU A 112 -23.98 50.75 35.86
CA LEU A 112 -25.19 51.29 36.50
C LEU A 112 -25.10 51.22 38.03
N PHE A 113 -24.73 50.07 38.59
CA PHE A 113 -24.55 49.91 40.03
C PHE A 113 -23.48 50.87 40.58
N GLY A 114 -22.37 51.06 39.87
CA GLY A 114 -21.32 52.01 40.26
C GLY A 114 -21.82 53.46 40.37
N VAL A 115 -22.65 53.91 39.42
CA VAL A 115 -23.28 55.24 39.46
C VAL A 115 -24.23 55.36 40.66
N ILE A 116 -25.04 54.33 40.92
CA ILE A 116 -25.97 54.31 42.07
C ILE A 116 -25.20 54.41 43.40
N ILE A 117 -24.16 53.61 43.57
CA ILE A 117 -23.32 53.62 44.79
C ILE A 117 -22.71 55.02 45.00
N THR A 118 -22.22 55.65 43.93
CA THR A 118 -21.65 57.00 43.99
C THR A 118 -22.70 58.03 44.40
N ALA A 119 -23.90 58.00 43.82
CA ALA A 119 -24.99 58.91 44.16
C ALA A 119 -25.44 58.77 45.62
N VAL A 120 -25.61 57.53 46.11
CA VAL A 120 -25.96 57.25 47.52
C VAL A 120 -24.88 57.80 48.46
N MET A 121 -23.59 57.60 48.14
CA MET A 121 -22.49 58.11 48.95
C MET A 121 -22.51 59.66 49.05
N VAL A 122 -22.83 60.36 47.95
CA VAL A 122 -22.96 61.83 47.96
C VAL A 122 -24.12 62.28 48.84
N ILE A 123 -25.28 61.64 48.73
CA ILE A 123 -26.45 61.96 49.55
C ILE A 123 -26.15 61.75 51.04
N LEU A 124 -25.54 60.62 51.41
CA LEU A 124 -25.18 60.35 52.80
C LEU A 124 -24.24 61.41 53.40
N LYS A 125 -23.30 61.96 52.61
CA LYS A 125 -22.41 63.05 53.03
C LYS A 125 -23.09 64.42 53.18
N LEU A 126 -24.24 64.63 52.53
CA LEU A 126 -24.98 65.90 52.62
C LEU A 126 -25.90 65.94 53.85
N PHE A 127 -26.35 64.78 54.34
CA PHE A 127 -27.30 64.66 55.45
C PHE A 127 -26.69 64.21 56.79
N GLY A 128 -25.40 63.85 56.83
CA GLY A 128 -24.65 63.54 58.05
C GLY A 128 -23.54 64.57 58.28
#